data_AF-X1FA95-F1
#
_entry.id   AF-X1FA95-F1
#
_cell.length_a   1.000
_cell.length_b   1.000
_cell.length_c   1.000
_cell.angle_alpha   90.00
_cell.angle_beta   90.00
_cell.angle_gamma   90.00
#
_symmetry.space_group_name_H-M   'P 1'
#
loop_
_entity.id
_entity.type
_entity.pdbx_description
1 polymer ?
#
loop_
_entity_poly.entity_id
_entity_poly.type
_entity_poly.pdbx_seq_one_letter_code
_entity_poly.pdbx_strand_id
1 'polypeptide(L)'
;VAGKLPVIYRGESQVSLDVTSISLILWINEITPADLDAGKFYFGTSKTNLIHSHVADIHVDGYVRLTDVDLSAFLTAGKKYYYQFRPDSGDDCVGADSGIYNFLAA
;
A
#
# COMPACT_ATOMS: atom_id res chain seq x y z
N VAL A 1 10.79 21.57 2.52
CA VAL A 1 10.44 20.25 1.95
C VAL A 1 10.29 19.35 3.15
N ALA A 2 9.10 18.78 3.37
CA ALA A 2 8.87 17.82 4.46
C ALA A 2 10.01 16.79 4.46
N GLY A 3 10.53 16.51 5.65
CA GLY A 3 11.87 15.99 5.84
C GLY A 3 11.97 14.60 5.27
N LYS A 4 12.67 14.43 4.12
CA LYS A 4 12.85 13.19 3.35
C LYS A 4 13.44 12.03 4.18
N LEU A 5 12.71 11.57 5.18
CA LEU A 5 13.10 10.48 6.04
C LEU A 5 12.97 9.22 5.19
N PRO A 6 14.05 8.43 5.08
CA PRO A 6 13.97 7.19 4.35
C PRO A 6 13.03 6.23 5.10
N VAL A 7 12.18 5.55 4.35
CA VAL A 7 11.40 4.40 4.86
C VAL A 7 11.88 3.18 4.10
N ILE A 8 12.29 2.15 4.84
CA ILE A 8 12.67 0.87 4.26
C ILE A 8 11.54 -0.12 4.51
N TYR A 9 10.98 -0.67 3.44
CA TYR A 9 9.98 -1.74 3.50
C TYR A 9 10.67 -3.10 3.36
N ARG A 10 10.31 -4.07 4.21
CA ARG A 10 11.01 -5.37 4.30
C ARG A 10 10.33 -6.53 3.58
N GLY A 11 9.09 -6.35 3.19
CA GLY A 11 8.33 -7.37 2.47
C GLY A 11 6.83 -7.18 2.63
N GLU A 12 6.09 -7.99 1.91
CA GLU A 12 4.66 -7.95 1.78
C GLU A 12 4.02 -9.31 2.06
N SER A 13 2.78 -9.29 2.52
CA SER A 13 1.92 -10.47 2.60
C SER A 13 0.56 -10.17 1.99
N GLN A 14 0.08 -11.12 1.19
CA GLN A 14 -1.20 -11.07 0.51
C GLN A 14 -2.11 -12.09 1.20
N VAL A 15 -3.04 -11.61 2.01
CA VAL A 15 -3.86 -12.45 2.90
C VAL A 15 -5.15 -12.86 2.21
N SER A 16 -5.84 -11.90 1.60
CA SER A 16 -7.04 -12.13 0.79
C SER A 16 -6.97 -11.27 -0.45
N LEU A 17 -7.34 -11.86 -1.59
CA LEU A 17 -7.25 -11.27 -2.92
C LEU A 17 -8.61 -11.19 -3.63
N ASP A 18 -9.69 -11.55 -2.92
CA ASP A 18 -11.06 -11.39 -3.41
C ASP A 18 -11.38 -9.90 -3.58
N VAL A 19 -11.97 -9.53 -4.72
CA VAL A 19 -12.26 -8.13 -5.03
C VAL A 19 -13.12 -7.41 -3.99
N THR A 20 -13.95 -8.14 -3.24
CA THR A 20 -14.81 -7.60 -2.17
C THR A 20 -14.17 -7.66 -0.77
N SER A 21 -13.01 -8.30 -0.63
CA SER A 21 -12.35 -8.56 0.66
C SER A 21 -10.82 -8.54 0.54
N ILE A 22 -10.26 -7.45 -0.01
CA ILE A 22 -8.81 -7.34 -0.18
C ILE A 22 -8.13 -7.12 1.17
N SER A 23 -7.12 -7.94 1.46
CA SER A 23 -6.28 -7.82 2.65
C SER A 23 -4.80 -7.96 2.30
N LEU A 24 -4.02 -6.91 2.58
CA LEU A 24 -2.61 -6.78 2.24
C LEU A 24 -1.86 -6.28 3.48
N ILE A 25 -0.63 -6.72 3.68
CA ILE A 25 0.24 -6.23 4.76
C ILE A 25 1.61 -5.93 4.15
N LEU A 26 2.22 -4.81 4.55
CA LEU A 26 3.57 -4.42 4.18
C LEU A 26 4.33 -4.01 5.44
N TRP A 27 5.45 -4.67 5.72
CA TRP A 27 6.25 -4.40 6.92
C TRP A 27 7.27 -3.29 6.68
N ILE A 28 7.40 -2.43 7.69
CA ILE A 28 8.35 -1.33 7.74
C ILE A 28 9.51 -1.75 8.64
N ASN A 29 10.72 -1.43 8.21
CA ASN A 29 11.92 -1.89 8.87
C ASN A 29 12.70 -0.83 9.64
N GLU A 30 12.79 0.38 9.11
CA GLU A 30 13.55 1.46 9.73
C GLU A 30 12.85 2.77 9.43
N ILE A 31 12.06 3.19 10.40
CA ILE A 31 11.65 4.55 10.76
C ILE A 31 10.86 4.41 12.06
N THR A 32 10.85 5.44 12.92
CA THR A 32 9.86 5.45 14.02
C THR A 32 8.49 5.49 13.33
N PRO A 33 7.56 4.56 13.59
CA PRO A 33 6.24 4.59 12.95
C PRO A 33 5.51 5.94 13.09
N ALA A 34 5.90 6.74 14.09
CA ALA A 34 5.42 8.11 14.30
C ALA A 34 5.72 9.10 13.16
N ASP A 35 6.72 8.83 12.33
CA ASP A 35 7.09 9.68 11.19
C ASP A 35 6.44 9.21 9.87
N LEU A 36 5.59 8.18 9.91
CA LEU A 36 4.67 7.79 8.83
C LEU A 36 3.27 7.80 9.44
N ASP A 37 2.58 8.93 9.32
CA ASP A 37 1.25 9.14 9.89
C ASP A 37 0.15 8.68 8.91
N ALA A 38 0.38 8.81 7.60
CA ALA A 38 -0.63 8.50 6.60
C ALA A 38 -0.07 8.02 5.26
N GLY A 39 -0.86 7.20 4.56
CA GLY A 39 -0.56 6.81 3.19
C GLY A 39 -1.68 6.00 2.55
N LYS A 40 -1.47 5.66 1.29
CA LYS A 40 -2.45 4.93 0.46
C LYS A 40 -1.78 3.78 -0.28
N PHE A 41 -2.53 2.70 -0.46
CA PHE A 41 -2.21 1.69 -1.46
C PHE A 41 -2.78 2.13 -2.80
N TYR A 42 -1.92 2.27 -3.79
CA TYR A 42 -2.28 2.59 -5.17
C TYR A 42 -2.30 1.33 -6.01
N PHE A 43 -3.29 1.19 -6.88
CA PHE A 43 -3.56 0.01 -7.70
C PHE A 43 -3.71 0.36 -9.18
N GLY A 44 -3.31 -0.57 -10.04
CA GLY A 44 -3.49 -0.43 -11.49
C GLY A 44 -3.16 -1.69 -12.26
N THR A 45 -3.54 -1.74 -13.54
CA THR A 45 -3.27 -2.87 -14.43
C THR A 45 -1.86 -2.85 -15.04
N SER A 46 -1.08 -1.79 -14.79
CA SER A 46 0.33 -1.70 -15.15
C SER A 46 1.15 -1.03 -14.04
N LYS A 47 2.46 -1.29 -14.03
CA LYS A 47 3.40 -0.69 -13.06
C LYS A 47 3.51 0.84 -13.16
N THR A 48 3.13 1.42 -14.30
CA THR A 48 3.24 2.85 -14.58
C THR A 48 1.91 3.59 -14.46
N ASN A 49 0.80 2.87 -14.26
CA ASN A 49 -0.54 3.44 -14.23
C ASN A 49 -1.33 2.98 -12.99
N LEU A 50 -0.84 3.33 -11.80
CA LEU A 50 -1.51 3.06 -10.52
C LEU A 50 -2.47 4.22 -10.18
N ILE A 51 -3.69 4.14 -10.71
CA ILE A 51 -4.67 5.25 -10.71
C ILE A 51 -5.75 5.12 -9.64
N HIS A 52 -6.01 3.91 -9.16
CA HIS A 52 -6.95 3.68 -8.06
C HIS A 52 -6.17 3.70 -6.76
N SER A 53 -6.81 4.13 -5.67
CA SER A 53 -6.13 4.15 -4.37
C SER A 53 -7.11 3.93 -3.24
N HIS A 54 -6.62 3.33 -2.16
CA HIS A 54 -7.35 3.20 -0.91
C HIS A 54 -6.44 3.59 0.26
N VAL A 55 -7.02 4.24 1.28
CA VAL A 55 -6.30 4.62 2.50
C VAL A 55 -5.78 3.36 3.19
N ALA A 56 -4.51 3.38 3.59
CA ALA A 56 -3.91 2.30 4.36
C ALA A 56 -4.17 2.52 5.85
N ASP A 57 -4.28 1.42 6.59
CA ASP A 57 -4.18 1.42 8.05
C ASP A 57 -2.69 1.37 8.42
N ILE A 58 -2.20 2.40 9.10
CA ILE A 58 -0.81 2.50 9.57
C ILE A 58 -0.76 1.99 11.02
N HIS A 59 -0.07 0.88 11.24
CA HIS A 59 -0.04 0.22 12.54
C HIS A 59 1.21 0.60 13.33
N VAL A 60 1.01 0.83 14.64
CA VAL A 60 2.08 1.21 15.59
C VAL A 60 3.20 0.18 15.73
N ASP A 61 2.93 -1.07 15.33
CA ASP A 61 3.89 -2.19 15.35
C ASP A 61 4.79 -2.22 14.10
N GLY A 62 4.75 -1.18 13.26
CA GLY A 62 5.66 -1.03 12.12
C GLY A 62 5.20 -1.78 10.87
N TYR A 63 3.91 -1.72 10.54
CA TYR A 63 3.40 -2.20 9.26
C TYR A 63 2.24 -1.34 8.76
N VAL A 64 2.00 -1.39 7.45
CA VAL A 64 0.84 -0.78 6.81
C VAL A 64 -0.01 -1.87 6.19
N ARG A 65 -1.33 -1.74 6.26
CA ARG A 65 -2.22 -2.80 5.78
C ARG A 65 -3.52 -2.30 5.16
N LEU A 66 -4.15 -3.21 4.42
CA LEU A 66 -5.58 -3.24 4.15
C LEU A 66 -6.17 -4.46 4.85
N THR A 67 -7.37 -4.35 5.38
CA THR A 67 -8.07 -5.46 6.03
C THR A 67 -9.51 -5.46 5.58
N ASP A 68 -9.90 -6.53 4.91
CA ASP A 68 -11.27 -6.81 4.46
C ASP A 68 -11.90 -5.62 3.69
N VAL A 69 -11.17 -5.10 2.71
CA VAL A 69 -11.59 -3.91 1.96
C VAL A 69 -12.26 -4.30 0.65
N ASP A 70 -13.48 -3.81 0.42
CA ASP A 70 -14.18 -3.94 -0.85
C ASP A 70 -13.60 -2.97 -1.89
N LEU A 71 -12.88 -3.53 -2.86
CA LEU A 71 -12.29 -2.82 -4.00
C LEU A 71 -12.97 -3.19 -5.33
N SER A 72 -14.14 -3.84 -5.29
CA SER A 72 -14.87 -4.32 -6.47
C SER A 72 -15.33 -3.21 -7.41
N ALA A 73 -15.39 -1.97 -6.92
CA ALA A 73 -15.63 -0.79 -7.74
C ALA A 73 -14.55 -0.54 -8.81
N PHE A 74 -13.35 -1.09 -8.64
CA PHE A 74 -12.24 -0.91 -9.60
C PHE A 74 -11.41 -2.17 -9.90
N LEU A 75 -11.48 -3.19 -9.06
CA LEU A 75 -10.89 -4.50 -9.34
C LEU A 75 -11.86 -5.38 -10.10
N THR A 76 -11.35 -6.12 -11.10
CA THR A 76 -12.09 -7.18 -11.78
C THR A 76 -11.45 -8.52 -11.45
N ALA A 77 -12.25 -9.48 -10.97
CA ALA A 77 -11.83 -10.86 -10.77
C ALA A 77 -11.18 -11.45 -12.04
N GLY A 78 -10.13 -12.26 -11.85
CA GLY A 78 -9.35 -12.86 -12.92
C GLY A 78 -8.37 -11.93 -13.63
N LYS A 79 -8.25 -10.66 -13.23
CA LYS A 79 -7.24 -9.72 -13.78
C LYS A 79 -6.05 -9.56 -12.84
N LYS A 80 -4.88 -9.39 -13.45
CA LYS A 80 -3.65 -9.03 -12.74
C LYS A 80 -3.66 -7.54 -12.41
N TYR A 81 -3.34 -7.22 -11.17
CA TYR A 81 -3.13 -5.86 -10.69
C TYR A 81 -1.75 -5.70 -10.07
N TYR A 82 -1.21 -4.50 -10.20
CA TYR A 82 -0.02 -4.02 -9.51
C TYR A 82 -0.44 -3.09 -8.39
N TYR A 83 0.33 -3.07 -7.30
CA TYR A 83 0.11 -2.13 -6.23
C TYR A 83 1.40 -1.60 -5.62
N GLN A 84 1.30 -0.43 -5.01
CA GLN A 84 2.39 0.25 -4.31
C GLN A 84 1.80 1.06 -3.15
N PHE A 85 2.42 0.97 -1.97
CA PHE A 85 2.12 1.89 -0.89
C PHE A 85 2.91 3.19 -1.08
N ARG A 86 2.25 4.32 -0.86
CA ARG A 86 2.86 5.65 -0.93
C ARG A 86 2.44 6.48 0.29
N PRO A 87 3.40 7.06 1.03
CA PRO A 87 3.08 8.05 2.06
C PRO A 87 2.35 9.27 1.50
N ASP A 88 1.46 9.86 2.29
CA ASP A 88 0.70 11.05 1.88
C ASP A 88 1.62 12.31 1.83
N SER A 89 1.23 13.32 1.06
CA SER A 89 2.10 14.48 0.79
C SER A 89 2.38 15.40 1.98
N GLY A 90 1.63 15.24 3.07
CA GLY A 90 1.83 15.99 4.32
C GLY A 90 2.83 15.31 5.27
N ASP A 91 3.25 14.10 4.93
CA ASP A 91 4.13 13.29 5.74
C ASP A 91 5.61 13.64 5.51
N ASP A 92 6.45 13.48 6.53
CA ASP A 92 7.89 13.71 6.40
C ASP A 92 8.51 12.65 5.47
N CYS A 93 8.02 11.41 5.54
CA CYS A 93 8.45 10.34 4.65
C CYS A 93 7.88 10.41 3.21
N VAL A 94 7.28 11.54 2.79
CA VAL A 94 6.75 11.71 1.44
C VAL A 94 7.74 11.30 0.34
N GLY A 95 7.27 10.43 -0.57
CA GLY A 95 8.06 9.90 -1.68
C GLY A 95 8.95 8.71 -1.32
N ALA A 96 8.99 8.28 -0.06
CA ALA A 96 9.54 6.98 0.33
C ALA A 96 8.53 5.86 0.00
N ASP A 97 8.25 5.67 -1.29
CA ASP A 97 7.29 4.68 -1.77
C ASP A 97 7.81 3.26 -1.58
N SER A 98 6.90 2.30 -1.43
CA SER A 98 7.27 0.89 -1.39
C SER A 98 7.75 0.38 -2.75
N GLY A 99 8.23 -0.87 -2.76
CA GLY A 99 8.30 -1.65 -3.98
C GLY A 99 6.94 -1.77 -4.68
N ILE A 100 6.94 -2.08 -5.97
CA ILE A 100 5.72 -2.36 -6.72
C ILE A 100 5.52 -3.88 -6.75
N TYR A 101 4.41 -4.30 -6.17
CA TYR A 101 4.00 -5.70 -6.05
C TYR A 101 2.86 -6.01 -7.02
N ASN A 102 2.46 -7.28 -7.10
CA ASN A 102 1.35 -7.69 -7.96
C ASN A 102 0.60 -8.89 -7.41
N PHE A 103 -0.66 -9.01 -7.81
CA PHE A 103 -1.54 -10.13 -7.50
C PHE A 103 -2.52 -10.39 -8.65
N LEU A 104 -3.12 -11.57 -8.66
CA LEU A 104 -4.30 -11.88 -9.48
C LEU A 104 -5.53 -11.68 -8.60
N ALA A 105 -6.42 -10.76 -8.98
CA ALA A 105 -7.66 -10.55 -8.25
C ALA A 105 -8.54 -11.81 -8.36
N ALA A 106 -8.99 -12.32 -7.22
CA ALA A 106 -9.92 -13.45 -7.13
C ALA A 106 -11.37 -12.98 -7.27
#